data_AF-A0A416XLN8-F1
#
_entry.id   AF-A0A416XLN8-F1
#
_cell.length_a   1.000
_cell.length_b   1.000
_cell.length_c   1.000
_cell.angle_alpha   90.00
_cell.angle_beta   90.00
_cell.angle_gamma   90.00
#
_symmetry.space_group_name_H-M   'P 1'
#
loop_
_entity.id
_entity.type
_entity.pdbx_description
1 polymer ?
#
loop_
_entity_poly.entity_id
_entity_poly.type
_entity_poly.pdbx_seq_one_letter_code
_entity_poly.pdbx_strand_id
1 'polypeptide(L)'
;MQQSNRKRKNVIIRDLTDDDRAAIDVVIADTGFRQASKAIMRAVHSFARSSLTIRNQAVRIKQLEAENHVLLQNARLIIEANKQLESILISKKDNEKTNDEI
;
A
#
# COMPACT_ATOMS: atom_id res chain seq x y z
N MET A 1 18.20 -28.54 -4.23
CA MET A 1 18.71 -28.48 -2.83
C MET A 1 17.71 -29.19 -1.94
N GLN A 2 18.07 -30.36 -1.38
CA GLN A 2 17.21 -31.07 -0.43
C GLN A 2 17.16 -30.26 0.88
N GLN A 3 16.01 -29.67 1.21
CA GLN A 3 15.81 -29.09 2.53
C GLN A 3 15.71 -30.24 3.54
N SER A 4 16.74 -30.44 4.37
CA SER A 4 16.68 -31.45 5.42
C SER A 4 15.53 -31.10 6.37
N ASN A 5 14.55 -31.98 6.52
CA ASN A 5 13.39 -31.83 7.41
C ASN A 5 13.75 -31.99 8.91
N ARG A 6 15.01 -31.70 9.28
CA ARG A 6 15.49 -31.75 10.67
C ARG A 6 15.14 -30.43 11.34
N LYS A 7 14.28 -30.49 12.37
CA LYS A 7 13.95 -29.35 13.23
C LYS A 7 15.23 -28.80 13.87
N ARG A 8 15.59 -27.56 13.56
CA ARG A 8 16.73 -26.87 14.18
C ARG A 8 16.38 -26.58 15.64
N LYS A 9 17.18 -27.09 16.58
CA LYS A 9 16.93 -26.92 18.02
C LYS A 9 17.58 -25.63 18.55
N ASN A 10 18.83 -25.38 18.19
CA ASN A 10 19.62 -24.24 18.67
C ASN A 10 20.33 -23.54 17.51
N VAL A 11 20.55 -22.24 17.65
CA VAL A 11 21.34 -21.41 16.74
C VAL A 11 22.37 -20.64 17.56
N ILE A 12 23.63 -20.70 17.17
CA ILE A 12 24.71 -19.91 17.76
C ILE A 12 25.08 -18.84 16.75
N ILE A 13 25.06 -17.58 17.18
CA ILE A 13 25.52 -16.44 16.39
C ILE A 13 26.97 -16.18 16.82
N ARG A 14 27.90 -16.17 15.87
CA ARG A 14 29.33 -15.95 16.09
C ARG A 14 29.77 -14.67 15.40
N ASP A 15 30.94 -14.18 15.79
CA ASP A 15 31.64 -13.06 15.14
C ASP A 15 30.78 -11.77 15.07
N LEU A 16 30.08 -11.48 16.17
CA LEU A 16 29.29 -10.26 16.30
C LEU A 16 30.20 -9.03 16.24
N THR A 17 29.89 -8.12 15.32
CA THR A 17 30.50 -6.79 15.28
C THR A 17 29.98 -5.92 16.44
N ASP A 18 30.62 -4.78 16.66
CA ASP A 18 30.15 -3.84 17.69
C ASP A 18 28.76 -3.29 17.34
N ASP A 19 28.47 -3.07 16.06
CA ASP A 19 27.15 -2.66 15.56
C ASP A 19 26.09 -3.75 15.81
N ASP A 20 26.43 -5.03 15.59
CA ASP A 20 25.50 -6.13 15.88
C ASP A 20 25.17 -6.22 17.36
N ARG A 21 26.15 -5.98 18.25
CA ARG A 21 25.92 -5.96 19.70
C ARG A 21 25.01 -4.81 20.10
N ALA A 22 25.26 -3.61 19.57
CA ALA A 22 24.39 -2.46 19.79
C ALA A 22 22.95 -2.72 19.33
N ALA A 23 22.78 -3.35 18.16
CA ALA A 23 21.46 -3.72 17.66
C ALA A 23 20.76 -4.74 18.58
N ILE A 24 21.49 -5.72 19.10
CA ILE A 24 20.96 -6.70 20.08
C ILE A 24 20.50 -5.99 21.35
N ASP A 25 21.26 -5.02 21.85
CA ASP A 25 20.90 -4.27 23.07
C ASP A 25 19.63 -3.44 22.88
N VAL A 26 19.46 -2.82 21.70
CA VAL A 26 18.22 -2.13 21.33
C VAL A 26 17.04 -3.10 21.34
N VAL A 27 17.20 -4.29 20.75
CA VAL A 27 16.13 -5.30 20.70
C VAL A 27 15.82 -5.87 22.08
N ILE A 28 16.81 -6.02 22.96
CA ILE A 28 16.62 -6.42 24.36
C ILE A 28 15.80 -5.36 25.11
N ALA A 29 16.16 -4.08 24.95
CA ALA A 29 15.45 -2.97 25.58
C ALA A 29 13.98 -2.89 25.11
N ASP A 30 13.75 -3.02 23.81
CA ASP A 30 12.41 -2.93 23.21
C ASP A 30 11.51 -4.12 23.57
N THR A 31 12.07 -5.34 23.59
CA THR A 31 11.29 -6.55 23.87
C THR A 31 11.18 -6.89 25.36
N GLY A 32 11.99 -6.26 26.21
CA GLY A 32 12.04 -6.53 27.65
C GLY A 32 12.67 -7.87 28.05
N PHE A 33 13.21 -8.63 27.09
CA PHE A 33 13.85 -9.92 27.36
C PHE A 33 15.35 -9.75 27.57
N ARG A 34 15.86 -10.10 28.77
CA ARG A 34 17.31 -10.12 29.06
C ARG A 34 18.11 -11.09 28.18
N GLN A 35 17.49 -12.17 27.69
CA GLN A 35 18.17 -13.14 26.84
C GLN A 35 18.11 -12.70 25.38
N ALA A 36 19.27 -12.39 24.80
CA ALA A 36 19.42 -11.94 23.41
C ALA A 36 18.69 -12.84 22.40
N SER A 37 18.85 -14.16 22.47
CA SER A 37 18.19 -15.07 21.52
C SER A 37 16.67 -14.99 21.57
N LYS A 38 16.08 -14.80 22.76
CA LYS A 38 14.63 -14.68 22.93
C LYS A 38 14.13 -13.31 22.45
N ALA A 39 14.88 -12.26 22.74
CA ALA A 39 14.63 -10.90 22.26
C ALA A 39 14.62 -10.86 20.72
N ILE A 40 15.67 -11.41 20.10
CA ILE A 40 15.81 -11.49 18.64
C ILE A 40 14.67 -12.30 18.02
N MET A 41 14.32 -13.47 18.57
CA MET A 41 13.21 -14.27 18.03
C MET A 41 11.88 -13.51 18.11
N ARG A 42 11.64 -12.76 19.19
CA ARG A 42 10.44 -11.91 19.31
C ARG A 42 10.42 -10.83 18.24
N ALA A 43 11.54 -10.15 18.01
CA ALA A 43 11.68 -9.15 16.96
C ALA A 43 11.45 -9.75 15.56
N VAL A 44 12.01 -10.93 15.28
CA VAL A 44 11.82 -11.65 14.01
C VAL A 44 10.35 -11.99 13.78
N HIS A 45 9.64 -12.52 14.77
CA HIS A 45 8.20 -12.77 14.63
C HIS A 45 7.40 -11.50 14.41
N SER A 46 7.77 -10.40 15.07
CA SER A 46 7.14 -9.10 14.85
C SER A 46 7.37 -8.61 13.42
N PHE A 47 8.62 -8.64 12.97
CA PHE A 47 9.01 -8.27 11.61
C PHE A 47 8.30 -9.12 10.55
N ALA A 48 8.21 -10.44 10.74
CA ALA A 48 7.51 -11.32 9.80
C ALA A 48 6.02 -10.94 9.65
N ARG A 49 5.35 -10.61 10.76
CA ARG A 49 3.96 -10.11 10.74
C ARG A 49 3.86 -8.77 10.03
N SER A 50 4.71 -7.81 10.40
CA SER A 50 4.71 -6.48 9.78
C SER A 50 5.02 -6.55 8.28
N SER A 51 5.98 -7.39 7.88
CA SER A 51 6.32 -7.60 6.47
C SER A 51 5.15 -8.16 5.67
N LEU A 52 4.40 -9.12 6.23
CA LEU A 52 3.18 -9.63 5.61
C LEU A 52 2.12 -8.54 5.46
N THR A 53 1.89 -7.75 6.52
CA THR A 53 0.95 -6.62 6.49
C THR A 53 1.34 -5.60 5.42
N ILE A 54 2.62 -5.22 5.34
CA ILE A 54 3.14 -4.27 4.35
C ILE A 54 2.91 -4.79 2.93
N ARG A 55 3.17 -6.09 2.67
CA ARG A 55 2.90 -6.68 1.35
C ARG A 55 1.41 -6.61 1.00
N ASN A 56 0.53 -6.95 1.94
CA ASN A 56 -0.91 -6.89 1.71
C ASN A 56 -1.39 -5.45 1.46
N GLN A 57 -0.85 -4.50 2.22
CA GLN A 57 -1.13 -3.07 2.03
C GLN A 57 -0.65 -2.58 0.66
N ALA A 58 0.54 -2.99 0.21
CA ALA A 58 1.05 -2.63 -1.12
C ALA A 58 0.13 -3.15 -2.24
N VAL A 59 -0.42 -4.36 -2.10
CA VAL A 59 -1.41 -4.89 -3.05
C VAL A 59 -2.68 -4.05 -3.02
N ARG A 60 -3.19 -3.70 -1.83
CA ARG A 60 -4.41 -2.89 -1.71
C ARG A 60 -4.22 -1.48 -2.27
N ILE A 61 -3.06 -0.86 -2.08
CA ILE A 61 -2.74 0.46 -2.65
C ILE A 61 -2.82 0.39 -4.18
N LYS A 62 -2.20 -0.61 -4.81
CA LYS A 62 -2.26 -0.77 -6.28
C LYS A 62 -3.70 -0.94 -6.80
N GLN A 63 -4.54 -1.67 -6.07
CA GLN A 63 -5.95 -1.81 -6.42
C GLN A 63 -6.68 -0.47 -6.33
N LEU A 64 -6.47 0.28 -5.24
CA LEU A 64 -7.08 1.60 -5.04
C LEU A 64 -6.60 2.61 -6.10
N GLU A 65 -5.32 2.56 -6.50
CA GLU A 65 -4.79 3.39 -7.59
C GLU A 65 -5.48 3.09 -8.92
N ALA A 66 -5.72 1.81 -9.24
CA ALA A 66 -6.44 1.41 -10.43
C ALA A 66 -7.92 1.85 -10.38
N GLU A 67 -8.59 1.65 -9.24
CA GLU A 67 -9.97 2.12 -9.01
C GLU A 67 -10.06 3.65 -9.20
N ASN A 68 -9.12 4.40 -8.61
CA ASN A 68 -9.08 5.86 -8.72
C ASN A 68 -8.83 6.33 -10.16
N HIS A 69 -7.95 5.65 -10.90
CA HIS A 69 -7.75 5.94 -12.32
C HIS A 69 -9.05 5.80 -13.14
N VAL A 70 -9.84 4.74 -12.87
CA VAL A 70 -11.14 4.55 -13.53
C VAL A 70 -12.14 5.64 -13.13
N LEU A 71 -12.21 5.98 -11.84
CA LEU A 71 -13.09 7.04 -11.35
C LEU A 71 -12.76 8.40 -11.97
N LEU A 72 -11.48 8.74 -12.08
CA LEU A 72 -11.03 9.97 -12.75
C LEU A 72 -11.42 10.00 -14.22
N GLN A 73 -11.29 8.86 -14.91
CA GLN A 73 -11.72 8.76 -16.30
C GLN A 73 -13.24 8.95 -16.44
N ASN A 74 -14.03 8.32 -15.57
CA ASN A 74 -15.49 8.47 -15.56
C ASN A 74 -15.91 9.91 -15.27
N ALA A 75 -15.25 10.59 -14.31
CA ALA A 75 -15.51 11.98 -14.01
C ALA A 75 -15.26 12.90 -15.21
N ARG A 76 -14.19 12.65 -15.99
CA ARG A 76 -13.92 13.40 -17.22
C ARG A 76 -15.02 13.22 -18.27
N LEU A 77 -15.48 11.98 -18.47
CA LEU A 77 -16.57 11.68 -19.40
C LEU A 77 -17.87 12.38 -19.00
N ILE A 78 -18.20 12.42 -17.71
CA ILE A 78 -19.39 13.13 -17.22
C ILE A 78 -19.28 14.64 -17.50
N ILE A 79 -18.10 15.24 -17.25
CA ILE A 79 -17.88 16.66 -17.54
C ILE A 79 -18.03 16.94 -19.04
N GLU A 80 -17.49 16.08 -19.89
CA GLU A 80 -17.60 16.21 -21.34
C GLU A 80 -19.05 16.09 -21.83
N ALA A 81 -19.77 15.08 -21.33
CA ALA A 81 -21.19 14.91 -21.63
C ALA A 81 -22.03 16.12 -21.19
N ASN A 82 -21.75 16.68 -20.00
CA ASN A 82 -22.43 17.89 -19.52
C ASN A 82 -22.14 19.09 -20.42
N LYS A 83 -20.89 19.29 -20.88
CA LYS A 83 -20.56 20.37 -21.83
C LYS A 83 -21.29 20.22 -23.16
N GLN A 84 -21.40 19.00 -23.67
CA GLN A 84 -22.16 18.73 -24.89
C GLN A 84 -23.65 19.03 -24.70
N LEU A 85 -24.24 18.64 -23.57
CA LEU A 85 -25.63 18.96 -23.23
C LEU A 85 -25.85 20.47 -23.11
N GLU A 86 -24.96 21.21 -22.44
CA GLU A 86 -25.02 22.68 -22.35
C GLU A 86 -24.95 23.32 -23.73
N SER A 87 -24.06 22.86 -24.60
CA SER A 87 -23.95 23.35 -25.98
C SER A 87 -25.24 23.12 -26.78
N ILE A 88 -25.86 21.93 -26.65
CA ILE A 88 -27.13 21.62 -27.32
C ILE A 88 -28.24 22.53 -26.79
N LEU A 89 -28.34 22.70 -25.47
CA LEU A 89 -29.35 23.55 -24.84
C LEU A 89 -29.25 25.02 -25.28
N ILE A 90 -28.03 25.55 -25.38
CA ILE A 90 -27.77 26.91 -25.88
C ILE A 90 -28.20 27.01 -27.36
N SER A 91 -27.73 26.08 -28.20
CA SER A 91 -28.07 26.09 -29.63
C SER A 91 -29.57 25.96 -29.93
N LYS A 92 -30.31 25.23 -29.08
CA LYS A 92 -31.77 25.11 -29.21
C LYS A 92 -32.47 26.43 -28.87
N LYS A 93 -32.02 27.11 -27.83
CA LYS A 93 -32.55 28.40 -27.39
C LYS A 93 -32.33 29.51 -28.43
N ASP A 94 -31.21 29.49 -29.13
CA ASP A 94 -30.91 30.45 -30.20
C ASP A 94 -31.78 30.19 -31.45
N ASN A 95 -32.02 28.93 -31.80
CA ASN A 95 -32.94 28.57 -32.89
C ASN A 95 -34.41 28.92 -32.60
N GLU A 96 -34.88 28.80 -31.35
CA GLU A 96 -36.24 29.19 -30.97
C GLU A 96 -36.44 30.72 -31.09
N LYS A 97 -35.44 31.53 -30.71
CA LYS A 97 -35.51 33.00 -30.89
C LYS A 97 -35.55 33.42 -32.36
N THR A 98 -34.88 32.69 -33.24
CA THR A 98 -34.81 33.05 -34.67
C THR A 98 -36.12 32.74 -35.40
N ASN A 99 -36.92 31.80 -34.88
CA ASN A 99 -38.23 31.43 -35.44
C ASN A 99 -39.39 32.29 -34.93
N ASP A 100 -39.27 32.94 -33.77
CA ASP A 100 -40.28 33.87 -33.25
C ASP A 100 -40.15 35.30 -33.83
N GLU A 101 -39.05 35.61 -34.54
CA GLU A 101 -38.78 36.92 -35.16
C GLU A 101 -39.08 36.97 -36.67
N ILE A 102 -39.67 35.91 -37.26
CA ILE A 102 -40.13 35.83 -38.66
C ILE A 102 -41.66 35.76 -38.71
#